data_AF-A0A971RBZ1-F1
#
_entry.id   AF-A0A971RBZ1-F1
#
_cell.length_a   1.000
_cell.length_b   1.000
_cell.length_c   1.000
_cell.angle_alpha   90.00
_cell.angle_beta   90.00
_cell.angle_gamma   90.00
#
_symmetry.space_group_name_H-M   'P 1'
#
loop_
_entity.id
_entity.type
_entity.pdbx_description
1 polymer ?
#
loop_
_entity_poly.entity_id
_entity_poly.type
_entity_poly.pdbx_seq_one_letter_code
_entity_poly.pdbx_strand_id
1 'polypeptide(L)'
;MKLKCISRLLSAALTLVLALPYITYGQDLPENEILGFWVDERGETRSEFYRNEDGTFCAKVLWHVDPKKQDRINLVFIKGMHYNASDNTWTTSYMYSPDHRLTARGTLWIKDGVLYVKGRKFGISATRRFFRAE
;
A
#
# COMPACT_ATOMS: atom_id res chain seq x y z
N MET A 1 22.95 -69.88 -19.00
CA MET A 1 22.12 -69.38 -20.13
C MET A 1 20.96 -68.56 -19.57
N LYS A 2 21.06 -67.23 -19.68
CA LYS A 2 20.08 -66.12 -19.50
C LYS A 2 19.05 -66.16 -18.35
N LEU A 3 19.40 -65.49 -17.24
CA LEU A 3 18.41 -64.82 -16.38
C LEU A 3 17.77 -63.66 -17.18
N LYS A 4 16.45 -63.64 -17.30
CA LYS A 4 15.69 -62.53 -17.89
C LYS A 4 14.63 -62.03 -16.92
N CYS A 5 14.45 -60.72 -16.91
CA CYS A 5 13.31 -59.98 -16.38
C CYS A 5 13.27 -59.72 -14.87
N ILE A 6 14.35 -59.11 -14.35
CA ILE A 6 14.19 -58.08 -13.31
C ILE A 6 14.54 -56.75 -13.96
N SER A 7 13.54 -55.96 -14.33
CA SER A 7 13.58 -54.51 -14.51
C SER A 7 12.30 -54.09 -15.23
N ARG A 8 11.83 -52.87 -14.95
CA ARG A 8 10.71 -52.17 -15.62
C ARG A 8 9.33 -52.20 -14.94
N LEU A 9 9.24 -52.33 -13.62
CA LEU A 9 8.01 -51.94 -12.90
C LEU A 9 8.24 -50.95 -11.74
N LEU A 10 9.45 -50.42 -11.59
CA LEU A 10 9.82 -49.47 -10.50
C LEU A 10 10.46 -48.20 -11.06
N SER A 11 9.84 -47.57 -12.08
CA SER A 11 10.33 -46.27 -12.58
C SER A 11 9.24 -45.30 -13.04
N ALA A 12 7.96 -45.66 -12.91
CA ALA A 12 6.85 -44.80 -13.36
C ALA A 12 6.08 -44.12 -12.21
N ALA A 13 6.40 -44.41 -10.95
CA ALA A 13 5.68 -43.85 -9.78
C ALA A 13 6.50 -42.81 -8.98
N LEU A 14 7.72 -42.47 -9.41
CA LEU A 14 8.61 -41.55 -8.67
C LEU A 14 8.83 -40.19 -9.38
N THR A 15 8.22 -39.98 -10.55
CA THR A 15 8.34 -38.72 -11.33
C THR A 15 7.07 -37.87 -11.34
N LEU A 16 6.10 -38.13 -10.45
CA LEU A 16 4.85 -37.35 -10.34
C LEU A 16 4.74 -36.51 -9.05
N VAL A 17 5.82 -36.37 -8.28
CA VAL A 17 5.83 -35.57 -7.04
C VAL A 17 6.61 -34.23 -7.20
N LEU A 18 7.27 -34.01 -8.33
CA LEU A 18 8.08 -32.78 -8.57
C LEU A 18 7.38 -31.71 -9.41
N ALA A 19 6.11 -31.91 -9.78
CA ALA A 19 5.30 -30.91 -10.48
C ALA A 19 4.20 -30.36 -9.56
N LEU A 20 4.51 -30.13 -8.27
CA LEU A 20 3.75 -29.15 -7.53
C LEU A 20 4.09 -27.80 -8.17
N PRO A 21 3.17 -27.12 -8.88
CA PRO A 21 3.38 -25.71 -9.13
C PRO A 21 3.51 -25.10 -7.74
N TYR A 22 4.66 -24.51 -7.47
CA TYR A 22 4.76 -23.49 -6.45
C TYR A 22 3.78 -22.41 -6.91
N ILE A 23 2.52 -22.55 -6.50
CA ILE A 23 1.56 -21.46 -6.53
C ILE A 23 2.18 -20.48 -5.55
N THR A 24 2.99 -19.58 -6.07
CA THR A 24 3.39 -18.38 -5.38
C THR A 24 2.09 -17.63 -5.17
N TYR A 25 1.41 -17.91 -4.05
CA TYR A 25 0.37 -17.05 -3.54
C TYR A 25 1.06 -15.73 -3.22
N GLY A 26 1.08 -14.81 -4.19
CA GLY A 26 1.28 -13.40 -3.93
C GLY A 26 0.10 -12.93 -3.10
N GLN A 27 0.10 -13.25 -1.81
CA GLN A 27 -0.80 -12.62 -0.85
C GLN A 27 -0.41 -11.15 -0.83
N ASP A 28 -1.32 -10.27 -1.23
CA ASP A 28 -1.11 -8.84 -1.04
C ASP A 28 -0.86 -8.60 0.44
N LEU A 29 0.33 -8.09 0.78
CA LEU A 29 0.68 -7.82 2.16
C LEU A 29 -0.28 -6.74 2.68
N PRO A 30 -0.74 -6.80 3.95
CA PRO A 30 -1.61 -5.76 4.51
C PRO A 30 -1.05 -4.33 4.33
N GLU A 31 0.28 -4.19 4.38
CA GLU A 31 0.95 -2.92 4.12
C GLU A 31 0.77 -2.36 2.69
N ASN A 32 0.44 -3.21 1.71
CA ASN A 32 0.12 -2.81 0.34
C ASN A 32 -1.29 -2.26 0.19
N GLU A 33 -2.17 -2.46 1.17
CA GLU A 33 -3.57 -2.05 1.04
C GLU A 33 -3.70 -0.53 0.87
N ILE A 34 -2.74 0.26 1.36
CA ILE A 34 -2.71 1.71 1.17
C ILE A 34 -2.39 2.13 -0.27
N LEU A 35 -1.77 1.26 -1.08
CA LEU A 35 -1.29 1.60 -2.42
C LEU A 35 -2.44 1.89 -3.38
N GLY A 36 -2.16 2.77 -4.36
CA GLY A 36 -3.09 3.12 -5.42
C GLY A 36 -3.69 4.51 -5.26
N PHE A 37 -4.87 4.71 -5.84
CA PHE A 37 -5.49 6.01 -5.96
C PHE A 37 -6.61 6.20 -4.95
N TRP A 38 -6.65 7.40 -4.37
CA TRP A 38 -7.60 7.76 -3.34
C TRP A 38 -8.12 9.17 -3.56
N VAL A 39 -9.40 9.40 -3.31
CA VAL A 39 -10.05 10.71 -3.38
C VAL A 39 -10.48 11.12 -1.98
N ASP A 40 -10.20 12.36 -1.58
CA ASP A 40 -10.61 12.85 -0.26
C ASP A 40 -12.13 12.92 -0.12
N GLU A 41 -12.63 12.98 1.12
CA GLU A 41 -14.06 12.92 1.42
C GLU A 41 -14.93 14.02 0.79
N ARG A 42 -14.32 15.10 0.28
CA ARG A 42 -15.01 16.18 -0.41
C ARG A 42 -15.05 15.97 -1.92
N GLY A 43 -14.36 14.97 -2.45
CA GLY A 43 -14.23 14.77 -3.90
C GLY A 43 -13.33 15.78 -4.59
N GLU A 44 -12.52 16.54 -3.84
CA GLU A 44 -11.81 17.71 -4.37
C GLU A 44 -10.38 17.40 -4.82
N THR A 45 -9.75 16.37 -4.25
CA THR A 45 -8.35 16.01 -4.45
C THR A 45 -8.23 14.51 -4.71
N ARG A 46 -7.55 14.13 -5.80
CA ARG A 46 -7.10 12.76 -6.06
C ARG A 46 -5.63 12.67 -5.74
N SER A 47 -5.26 11.65 -4.98
CA SER A 47 -3.90 11.37 -4.54
C SER A 47 -3.47 9.95 -4.91
N GLU A 48 -2.19 9.79 -5.20
CA GLU A 48 -1.55 8.49 -5.37
C GLU A 48 -0.74 8.18 -4.11
N PHE A 49 -0.98 7.00 -3.54
CA PHE A 49 -0.19 6.41 -2.49
C PHE A 49 0.69 5.33 -3.10
N TYR A 50 2.00 5.45 -2.92
CA TYR A 50 3.00 4.62 -3.60
C TYR A 50 4.13 4.23 -2.66
N ARG A 51 4.85 3.16 -3.01
CA ARG A 51 6.04 2.69 -2.29
C ARG A 51 7.30 3.19 -3.00
N ASN A 52 8.25 3.69 -2.23
CA ASN A 52 9.60 4.03 -2.68
C ASN A 52 10.49 2.78 -2.76
N GLU A 53 11.64 2.92 -3.43
CA GLU A 53 12.68 1.86 -3.50
C GLU A 53 13.24 1.49 -2.11
N ASP A 54 13.26 2.43 -1.17
CA ASP A 54 13.68 2.21 0.22
C ASP A 54 12.63 1.47 1.08
N GLY A 55 11.50 1.09 0.48
CA GLY A 55 10.41 0.39 1.14
C GLY A 55 9.45 1.30 1.92
N THR A 56 9.74 2.60 2.03
CA THR A 56 8.82 3.57 2.66
C THR A 56 7.66 3.91 1.74
N PHE A 57 6.54 4.35 2.30
CA PHE A 57 5.38 4.77 1.53
C PHE A 57 5.29 6.31 1.48
N CYS A 58 4.78 6.84 0.37
CA CYS A 58 4.56 8.26 0.14
C CYS A 58 3.17 8.51 -0.42
N ALA A 59 2.71 9.76 -0.34
CA ALA A 59 1.49 10.21 -1.02
C ALA A 59 1.73 11.53 -1.74
N LYS A 60 1.29 11.63 -2.99
CA LYS A 60 1.34 12.85 -3.80
C LYS A 60 -0.02 13.19 -4.38
N VAL A 61 -0.25 14.49 -4.60
CA VAL A 61 -1.46 14.97 -5.28
C VAL A 61 -1.33 14.72 -6.78
N LEU A 62 -2.34 14.12 -7.39
CA LEU A 62 -2.41 13.94 -8.85
C LEU A 62 -3.30 15.00 -9.52
N TRP A 63 -4.39 15.37 -8.84
CA TRP A 63 -5.39 16.26 -9.38
C TRP A 63 -6.13 16.98 -8.25
N HIS A 64 -6.58 18.21 -8.53
CA HIS A 64 -7.42 18.99 -7.64
C HIS A 64 -8.50 19.73 -8.45
N VAL A 65 -9.73 19.76 -7.95
CA VAL A 65 -10.88 20.38 -8.65
C VAL A 65 -10.77 21.91 -8.76
N ASP A 66 -10.26 22.57 -7.71
CA ASP A 66 -10.04 24.01 -7.70
C ASP A 66 -8.87 24.41 -8.65
N PRO A 67 -9.11 25.21 -9.70
CA PRO A 67 -8.07 25.66 -10.62
C PRO A 67 -7.05 26.60 -9.97
N LYS A 68 -7.32 27.16 -8.79
CA LYS A 68 -6.36 27.99 -8.05
C LYS A 68 -5.33 27.17 -7.27
N LYS A 69 -5.52 25.85 -7.17
CA LYS A 69 -4.68 24.93 -6.39
C LYS A 69 -3.85 23.98 -7.27
N GLN A 70 -3.72 24.31 -8.56
CA GLN A 70 -2.97 23.48 -9.52
C GLN A 70 -1.47 23.44 -9.22
N ASP A 71 -0.95 24.44 -8.48
CA ASP A 71 0.42 24.46 -7.94
C ASP A 71 0.72 23.28 -6.99
N ARG A 72 -0.31 22.60 -6.50
CA ARG A 72 -0.19 21.43 -5.61
C ARG A 72 -0.06 20.12 -6.37
N ILE A 73 -0.27 20.08 -7.68
CA ILE A 73 -0.12 18.84 -8.45
C ILE A 73 1.34 18.36 -8.34
N ASN A 74 1.53 17.06 -8.15
CA ASN A 74 2.80 16.39 -7.81
C ASN A 74 3.41 16.77 -6.45
N LEU A 75 2.74 17.59 -5.63
CA LEU A 75 3.17 17.82 -4.26
C LEU A 75 3.11 16.52 -3.47
N VAL A 76 4.27 16.04 -3.03
CA VAL A 76 4.38 14.91 -2.09
C VAL A 76 4.05 15.42 -0.67
N PHE A 77 2.79 15.26 -0.28
CA PHE A 77 2.26 15.79 0.97
C PHE A 77 2.40 14.83 2.15
N ILE A 78 2.70 13.55 1.91
CA ILE A 78 3.10 12.59 2.95
C ILE A 78 4.35 11.84 2.49
N LYS A 79 5.35 11.71 3.37
CA LYS A 79 6.63 11.05 3.09
C LYS A 79 7.00 10.06 4.18
N GLY A 80 7.79 9.04 3.85
CA GLY A 80 8.43 8.17 4.85
C GLY A 80 7.42 7.48 5.77
N MET A 81 6.29 7.03 5.21
CA MET A 81 5.34 6.23 5.97
C MET A 81 5.92 4.84 6.20
N HIS A 82 5.78 4.34 7.43
CA HIS A 82 6.14 2.98 7.82
C HIS A 82 4.90 2.26 8.34
N TYR A 83 4.68 1.04 7.85
CA TYR A 83 3.60 0.19 8.33
C TYR A 83 3.96 -0.44 9.68
N ASN A 84 3.04 -0.38 10.63
CA ASN A 84 3.08 -1.09 11.90
C ASN A 84 2.04 -2.21 11.89
N ALA A 85 2.53 -3.45 11.83
CA ALA A 85 1.69 -4.64 11.80
C ALA A 85 0.91 -4.90 13.10
N SER A 86 1.37 -4.42 14.26
CA SER A 86 0.64 -4.63 15.53
C SER A 86 -0.67 -3.85 15.57
N ASP A 87 -0.68 -2.67 14.95
CA ASP A 87 -1.79 -1.72 15.04
C ASP A 87 -2.55 -1.59 13.71
N ASN A 88 -2.10 -2.29 12.66
CA ASN A 88 -2.58 -2.19 11.29
C ASN A 88 -2.64 -0.71 10.81
N THR A 89 -1.55 0.02 11.04
CA THR A 89 -1.47 1.46 10.72
C THR A 89 -0.19 1.82 9.97
N TRP A 90 -0.24 2.88 9.19
CA TRP A 90 0.95 3.55 8.66
C TRP A 90 1.22 4.81 9.48
N THR A 91 2.47 5.03 9.86
CA THR A 91 2.88 6.22 10.62
C THR A 91 3.97 6.99 9.89
N THR A 92 3.96 8.31 10.04
CA THR A 92 4.92 9.22 9.40
C THR A 92 5.22 10.42 10.29
N SER A 93 6.45 10.93 10.22
CA SER A 93 6.84 12.20 10.82
C SER A 93 6.60 13.41 9.90
N TYR A 94 6.26 13.17 8.63
CA TYR A 94 6.09 14.19 7.61
C TYR A 94 4.73 14.07 6.91
N MET A 95 3.78 14.88 7.35
CA MET A 95 2.51 15.15 6.68
C MET A 95 2.34 16.66 6.53
N TYR A 96 2.51 17.17 5.32
CA TYR A 96 2.43 18.59 4.99
C TYR A 96 1.01 18.98 4.58
N SER A 97 0.44 19.98 5.24
CA SER A 97 -0.80 20.62 4.83
C SER A 97 -0.48 21.92 4.09
N PRO A 98 -0.71 22.01 2.76
CA PRO A 98 -0.45 23.24 2.01
C PRO A 98 -1.39 24.39 2.39
N ASP A 99 -2.62 24.07 2.83
CA ASP A 99 -3.59 25.07 3.28
C ASP A 99 -3.18 25.76 4.58
N HIS A 100 -2.48 25.03 5.46
CA HIS A 100 -2.04 25.55 6.76
C HIS A 100 -0.54 25.80 6.84
N ARG A 101 0.21 25.53 5.75
CA ARG A 101 1.67 25.66 5.64
C ARG A 101 2.42 25.05 6.83
N LEU A 102 2.00 23.86 7.25
CA LEU A 102 2.56 23.16 8.40
C LEU A 102 2.78 21.69 8.11
N THR A 103 3.84 21.14 8.72
CA THR A 103 4.09 19.70 8.78
C THR A 103 3.68 19.14 10.14
N ALA A 104 2.95 18.04 10.13
CA ALA A 104 2.48 17.30 11.29
C ALA A 104 2.99 15.85 11.26
N ARG A 105 2.85 15.15 12.40
CA ARG A 105 2.95 13.68 12.42
C ARG A 105 1.64 13.09 11.90
N GLY A 106 1.74 11.99 11.18
CA GLY A 106 0.61 11.30 10.56
C GLY A 106 0.41 9.89 11.11
N THR A 107 -0.85 9.49 11.24
CA THR A 107 -1.26 8.10 11.42
C THR A 107 -2.38 7.81 10.44
N LEU A 108 -2.25 6.71 9.70
CA LEU A 108 -3.20 6.29 8.68
C LEU A 108 -3.63 4.86 8.95
N TRP A 109 -4.90 4.56 8.68
CA TRP A 109 -5.45 3.20 8.80
C TRP A 109 -6.60 3.03 7.82
N ILE A 110 -6.84 1.79 7.40
CA ILE A 110 -7.98 1.44 6.56
C ILE A 110 -8.99 0.70 7.41
N LYS A 111 -10.25 1.08 7.31
CA LYS A 111 -11.37 0.40 7.95
C LYS A 111 -12.56 0.43 7.01
N ASP A 112 -13.16 -0.73 6.76
CA ASP A 112 -14.34 -0.87 5.89
C ASP A 112 -14.13 -0.23 4.49
N GLY A 113 -12.91 -0.38 3.94
CA GLY A 113 -12.50 0.17 2.64
C GLY A 113 -12.25 1.68 2.62
N VAL A 114 -12.36 2.36 3.77
CA VAL A 114 -12.10 3.81 3.90
C VAL A 114 -10.72 4.04 4.49
N LEU A 115 -9.91 4.85 3.82
CA LEU A 115 -8.61 5.30 4.33
C LEU A 115 -8.81 6.52 5.22
N TYR A 116 -8.43 6.39 6.49
CA TYR A 116 -8.42 7.50 7.44
C TYR A 116 -7.01 8.08 7.51
N VAL A 117 -6.90 9.39 7.38
CA VAL A 117 -5.64 10.14 7.41
C VAL A 117 -5.71 11.13 8.55
N LYS A 118 -5.01 10.84 9.66
CA LYS A 118 -4.97 11.69 10.84
C LYS A 118 -3.65 12.43 10.95
N GLY A 119 -3.70 13.76 10.96
CA GLY A 119 -2.57 14.62 11.30
C GLY A 119 -2.64 15.07 12.75
N ARG A 120 -1.50 15.11 13.46
CA ARG A 120 -1.38 15.63 14.83
C ARG A 120 -0.22 16.61 14.96
N LYS A 121 -0.49 17.80 15.50
CA LYS A 121 0.52 18.82 15.83
C LYS A 121 0.08 19.62 17.06
N PHE A 122 1.01 19.87 17.99
CA PHE A 122 0.77 20.66 19.21
C PHE A 122 -0.48 20.25 20.00
N GLY A 123 -0.70 18.95 20.18
CA GLY A 123 -1.86 18.42 20.91
C GLY A 123 -3.18 18.41 20.14
N ILE A 124 -3.27 19.12 19.02
CA ILE A 124 -4.45 19.16 18.14
C ILE A 124 -4.32 18.06 17.09
N SER A 125 -5.45 17.42 16.75
CA SER A 125 -5.52 16.48 15.64
C SER A 125 -6.72 16.73 14.75
N ALA A 126 -6.55 16.46 13.46
CA ALA A 126 -7.63 16.42 12.48
C ALA A 126 -7.54 15.10 11.70
N THR A 127 -8.70 14.55 11.35
CA THR A 127 -8.80 13.33 10.54
C THR A 127 -9.59 13.64 9.29
N ARG A 128 -9.06 13.19 8.15
CA ARG A 128 -9.74 13.20 6.85
C ARG A 128 -9.97 11.77 6.40
N ARG A 129 -11.05 11.55 5.66
CA ARG A 129 -11.33 10.26 5.03
C ARG A 129 -11.03 10.34 3.55
N PHE A 130 -10.62 9.21 3.01
CA PHE A 130 -10.30 9.02 1.61
C PHE A 130 -11.00 7.74 1.13
N PHE A 131 -11.52 7.79 -0.08
CA PHE A 131 -12.24 6.72 -0.75
C PHE A 131 -11.43 6.22 -1.93
N ARG A 132 -11.43 4.90 -2.16
CA ARG A 132 -10.70 4.28 -3.27
C ARG A 132 -11.18 4.90 -4.58
N ALA A 133 -10.25 5.28 -5.44
CA ALA A 133 -10.55 5.75 -6.78
C ALA A 133 -10.34 4.60 -7.76
N GLU A 134 -11.33 4.36 -8.61
CA GLU A 134 -11.24 3.42 -9.73
C GLU A 134 -10.25 3.89 -10.80
#